data_AF-A0A8H6YEL1-F1
#
_entry.id   AF-A0A8H6YEL1-F1
#
_cell.length_a   1.000
_cell.length_b   1.000
_cell.length_c   1.000
_cell.angle_alpha   90.00
_cell.angle_beta   90.00
_cell.angle_gamma   90.00
#
_symmetry.space_group_name_H-M   'P 1'
#
loop_
_entity.id
_entity.type
_entity.pdbx_description
1 polymer ?
#
loop_
_entity_poly.entity_id
_entity_poly.type
_entity_poly.pdbx_seq_one_letter_code
_entity_poly.pdbx_strand_id
1 'polypeptide(L)'
;MSDILAQFTAACATFDITSHENVTSVAAILEPITAKLAQSKIQREQLGQNDALWADLRKLWHALSRAQLTFWDNEDSDDETDSQAEKTRQQGLRALCANVARFTRNLVAGVPRNQKRAFENEPAIRLLLHYYTSWSFVQDEEAILVARVLSQALANLVTGNDVVVSTLWTTYMNLPEDQVVLIRLLASSDPRTLVAALVLILNCIDGSRTRIKMLTRTVTGVRICISLLDSMVQLYDADDASEGARAFDLGYEIFSRIMAADLVPSLFNRLSMPDEIITPHQTTLLKLGRLISSGGEDVSHTNNTAGNSIIR
;
A
#
# COMPACT_ATOMS: atom_id res chain seq x y z
N MET A 1 -10.39 10.92 -26.07
CA MET A 1 -9.06 11.07 -25.45
C MET A 1 -8.84 12.48 -24.95
N SER A 2 -8.99 13.50 -25.83
CA SER A 2 -9.14 14.91 -25.43
C SER A 2 -10.18 15.07 -24.33
N ASP A 3 -11.26 14.30 -24.41
CA ASP A 3 -12.37 14.31 -23.45
C ASP A 3 -11.97 13.96 -21.99
N ILE A 4 -11.15 12.92 -21.76
CA ILE A 4 -10.76 12.53 -20.38
C ILE A 4 -9.88 13.61 -19.74
N LEU A 5 -8.86 14.06 -20.47
CA LEU A 5 -7.95 15.08 -19.99
C LEU A 5 -8.69 16.42 -19.78
N ALA A 6 -9.57 16.80 -20.71
CA ALA A 6 -10.37 18.02 -20.58
C ALA A 6 -11.29 17.96 -19.35
N GLN A 7 -11.97 16.84 -19.11
CA GLN A 7 -12.80 16.65 -17.92
C GLN A 7 -11.97 16.75 -16.62
N PHE A 8 -10.82 16.08 -16.57
CA PHE A 8 -9.95 16.12 -15.40
C PHE A 8 -9.40 17.53 -15.13
N THR A 9 -8.84 18.19 -16.15
CA THR A 9 -8.28 19.54 -16.00
C THR A 9 -9.38 20.56 -15.70
N ALA A 10 -10.57 20.44 -16.30
CA ALA A 10 -11.70 21.31 -15.97
C ALA A 10 -12.10 21.16 -14.50
N ALA A 11 -12.18 19.92 -13.99
CA ALA A 11 -12.46 19.65 -12.58
C ALA A 11 -11.37 20.23 -11.65
N CYS A 12 -10.10 20.17 -12.05
CA CYS A 12 -8.99 20.68 -11.24
C CYS A 12 -8.85 22.22 -11.29
N ALA A 13 -9.32 22.85 -12.37
CA ALA A 13 -9.25 24.30 -12.56
C ALA A 13 -10.09 25.06 -11.52
N THR A 14 -11.27 24.53 -11.18
CA THR A 14 -12.17 25.12 -10.17
C THR A 14 -11.99 24.49 -8.78
N PHE A 15 -11.02 23.59 -8.62
CA PHE A 15 -10.85 22.85 -7.37
C PHE A 15 -10.39 23.76 -6.23
N ASP A 16 -11.20 23.77 -5.17
CA ASP A 16 -10.94 24.35 -3.87
C ASP A 16 -11.26 23.33 -2.78
N ILE A 17 -10.25 22.97 -1.98
CA ILE A 17 -10.35 21.98 -0.90
C ILE A 17 -11.26 22.44 0.25
N THR A 18 -11.49 23.75 0.37
CA THR A 18 -12.31 24.32 1.45
C THR A 18 -13.81 24.28 1.14
N SER A 19 -14.17 24.12 -0.15
CA SER A 19 -15.55 24.02 -0.61
C SER A 19 -16.00 22.56 -0.72
N HIS A 20 -16.99 22.18 0.10
CA HIS A 20 -17.56 20.83 0.09
C HIS A 20 -18.15 20.44 -1.28
N GLU A 21 -18.81 21.37 -1.97
CA GLU A 21 -19.38 21.15 -3.31
C GLU A 21 -18.27 20.88 -4.35
N ASN A 22 -17.17 21.62 -4.29
CA ASN A 22 -16.04 21.38 -5.20
C ASN A 22 -15.39 20.01 -4.92
N VAL A 23 -15.18 19.65 -3.66
CA VAL A 23 -14.60 18.35 -3.26
C VAL A 23 -15.44 17.19 -3.78
N THR A 24 -16.76 17.25 -3.56
CA THR A 24 -17.71 16.21 -4.01
C THR A 24 -17.83 16.15 -5.52
N SER A 25 -17.88 17.30 -6.20
CA SER A 25 -17.91 17.38 -7.67
C SER A 25 -16.66 16.77 -8.31
N VAL A 26 -15.46 17.11 -7.83
CA VAL A 26 -14.22 16.51 -8.35
C VAL A 26 -14.18 15.00 -8.09
N ALA A 27 -14.61 14.55 -6.90
CA ALA A 27 -14.68 13.13 -6.60
C ALA A 27 -15.61 12.38 -7.58
N ALA A 28 -16.78 12.94 -7.87
CA ALA A 28 -17.75 12.36 -8.82
C ALA A 28 -17.24 12.32 -10.26
N ILE A 29 -16.46 13.31 -10.70
CA ILE A 29 -15.85 13.33 -12.03
C ILE A 29 -14.72 12.29 -12.16
N LEU A 30 -13.95 12.07 -11.10
CA LEU A 30 -12.83 11.12 -11.12
C LEU A 30 -13.28 9.66 -11.23
N GLU A 31 -14.45 9.31 -10.73
CA GLU A 31 -14.97 7.94 -10.73
C GLU A 31 -15.12 7.35 -12.16
N PRO A 32 -15.86 7.96 -13.11
CA PRO A 32 -15.97 7.43 -14.47
C PRO A 32 -14.64 7.46 -15.23
N ILE A 33 -13.78 8.45 -14.96
CA ILE A 33 -12.44 8.52 -15.56
C ILE A 33 -11.58 7.34 -15.11
N THR A 34 -11.62 7.04 -13.81
CA THR A 34 -10.89 5.93 -13.19
C THR A 34 -11.30 4.59 -13.81
N ALA A 35 -12.60 4.38 -14.06
CA ALA A 35 -13.11 3.19 -14.71
C ALA A 35 -12.58 3.05 -16.16
N LYS A 36 -12.54 4.14 -16.94
CA LYS A 36 -11.96 4.14 -18.29
C LYS A 36 -10.47 3.77 -18.27
N LEU A 37 -9.70 4.36 -17.35
CA LEU A 37 -8.28 4.05 -17.20
C LEU A 37 -8.02 2.58 -16.82
N ALA A 38 -8.93 1.93 -16.09
CA ALA A 38 -8.79 0.51 -15.77
C ALA A 38 -8.79 -0.39 -17.01
N GLN A 39 -9.41 0.05 -18.12
CA GLN A 39 -9.66 -0.80 -19.29
C GLN A 39 -8.59 -0.69 -20.39
N SER A 40 -7.78 0.37 -20.42
CA SER A 40 -6.88 0.63 -21.55
C SER A 40 -5.50 1.11 -21.15
N LYS A 41 -4.48 0.28 -21.41
CA LYS A 41 -3.06 0.67 -21.26
C LYS A 41 -2.69 1.86 -22.14
N ILE A 42 -3.18 1.89 -23.38
CA ILE A 42 -2.93 2.99 -24.33
C ILE A 42 -3.43 4.33 -23.77
N GLN A 43 -4.63 4.34 -23.17
CA GLN A 43 -5.16 5.57 -22.54
C GLN A 43 -4.31 6.04 -21.37
N ARG A 44 -3.79 5.12 -20.54
CA ARG A 44 -2.86 5.47 -19.43
C ARG A 44 -1.60 6.12 -19.97
N GLU A 45 -0.99 5.53 -20.99
CA GLU A 45 0.25 6.03 -21.60
C GLU A 45 0.04 7.42 -22.22
N GLN A 46 -1.05 7.62 -22.96
CA GLN A 46 -1.36 8.90 -23.60
C GLN A 46 -1.70 9.98 -22.58
N LEU A 47 -2.53 9.67 -21.57
CA LEU A 47 -2.90 10.64 -20.55
C LEU A 47 -1.65 11.10 -19.76
N GLY A 48 -0.78 10.16 -19.39
CA GLY A 48 0.46 10.44 -18.65
C GLY A 48 1.54 11.22 -19.42
N GLN A 49 1.38 11.43 -20.73
CA GLN A 49 2.28 12.31 -21.50
C GLN A 49 2.02 13.80 -21.24
N ASN A 50 0.83 14.18 -20.76
CA ASN A 50 0.48 15.57 -20.55
C ASN A 50 1.04 16.11 -19.22
N ASP A 51 1.78 17.22 -19.24
CA ASP A 51 2.42 17.79 -18.05
C ASP A 51 1.44 18.48 -17.10
N ALA A 52 0.36 19.07 -17.62
CA ALA A 52 -0.66 19.74 -16.81
C ALA A 52 -1.38 18.73 -15.90
N LEU A 53 -1.66 17.51 -16.40
CA LEU A 53 -2.22 16.42 -15.61
C LEU A 53 -1.43 16.20 -14.30
N TRP A 54 -0.11 16.16 -14.38
CA TRP A 54 0.72 15.86 -13.22
C TRP A 54 0.80 17.03 -12.25
N ALA A 55 0.76 18.27 -12.75
CA ALA A 55 0.68 19.46 -11.91
C ALA A 55 -0.63 19.47 -11.10
N ASP A 56 -1.75 19.21 -11.79
CA ASP A 56 -3.09 19.12 -11.19
C ASP A 56 -3.18 17.95 -10.19
N LEU A 57 -2.67 16.76 -10.55
CA LEU A 57 -2.66 15.60 -9.66
C LEU A 57 -1.85 15.85 -8.38
N ARG A 58 -0.68 16.49 -8.50
CA ARG A 58 0.13 16.91 -7.33
C ARG A 58 -0.62 17.92 -6.47
N LYS A 59 -1.29 18.90 -7.09
CA LYS A 59 -2.13 19.87 -6.37
C LYS A 59 -3.21 19.16 -5.53
N LEU A 60 -3.89 18.15 -6.10
CA LEU A 60 -4.90 17.36 -5.37
C LEU A 60 -4.29 16.61 -4.18
N TRP A 61 -3.17 15.90 -4.37
CA TRP A 61 -2.50 15.16 -3.29
C TRP A 61 -2.02 16.07 -2.15
N HIS A 62 -1.42 17.22 -2.49
CA HIS A 62 -0.98 18.19 -1.50
C HIS A 62 -2.14 18.84 -0.76
N ALA A 63 -3.23 19.17 -1.46
CA ALA A 63 -4.42 19.73 -0.82
C ALA A 63 -5.07 18.74 0.15
N LEU A 64 -5.23 17.47 -0.27
CA LEU A 64 -5.79 16.41 0.58
C LEU A 64 -4.94 16.16 1.83
N SER A 65 -3.63 15.98 1.66
CA SER A 65 -2.73 15.74 2.80
C SER A 65 -2.72 16.92 3.78
N ARG A 66 -2.73 18.17 3.29
CA ARG A 66 -2.81 19.34 4.16
C ARG A 66 -4.14 19.46 4.89
N ALA A 67 -5.27 19.25 4.21
CA ALA A 67 -6.59 19.40 4.82
C ALA A 67 -6.82 18.41 5.96
N GLN A 68 -6.29 17.18 5.82
CA GLN A 68 -6.39 16.16 6.86
C GLN A 68 -5.43 16.41 8.04
N LEU A 69 -4.33 17.12 7.82
CA LEU A 69 -3.39 17.49 8.89
C LEU A 69 -3.90 18.68 9.72
N THR A 70 -4.55 19.67 9.09
CA THR A 70 -5.10 20.84 9.81
C THR A 70 -6.23 20.50 10.78
N PHE A 71 -6.80 19.29 10.67
CA PHE A 71 -7.83 18.82 11.60
C PHE A 71 -7.26 18.57 13.01
N TRP A 72 -6.02 18.09 13.11
CA TRP A 72 -5.36 17.82 14.40
C TRP A 72 -5.03 19.09 15.18
N ASP A 73 -4.97 20.25 14.50
CA ASP A 73 -4.65 21.53 15.14
C ASP A 73 -5.88 22.19 15.80
N ASN A 74 -7.10 21.70 15.54
CA ASN A 74 -8.36 22.37 15.91
C ASN A 74 -9.25 21.59 16.91
N GLU A 75 -8.73 20.56 17.59
CA GLU A 75 -9.52 19.72 18.53
C GLU A 75 -10.00 20.44 19.83
N ASP A 76 -9.75 21.74 19.99
CA ASP A 76 -10.08 22.50 21.22
C ASP A 76 -11.44 23.26 21.20
N SER A 77 -12.33 23.05 20.22
CA SER A 77 -13.63 23.77 20.17
C SER A 77 -14.85 22.86 20.43
N ASP A 78 -15.39 22.93 21.64
CA ASP A 78 -16.54 22.18 22.19
C ASP A 78 -17.94 22.60 21.63
N ASP A 79 -18.09 23.00 20.35
CA ASP A 79 -19.39 23.40 19.80
C ASP A 79 -20.12 22.25 19.07
N GLU A 80 -21.11 21.65 19.74
CA GLU A 80 -21.90 20.50 19.26
C GLU A 80 -22.70 20.76 17.95
N THR A 81 -22.98 22.02 17.62
CA THR A 81 -23.76 22.42 16.43
C THR A 81 -23.01 22.30 15.10
N ASP A 82 -21.66 22.24 15.11
CA ASP A 82 -20.84 22.08 13.90
C ASP A 82 -20.67 20.62 13.44
N SER A 83 -21.18 19.66 14.21
CA SER A 83 -20.84 18.25 14.05
C SER A 83 -21.34 17.61 12.74
N GLN A 84 -22.48 18.03 12.17
CA GLN A 84 -23.01 17.42 10.95
C GLN A 84 -22.32 17.94 9.69
N ALA A 85 -22.09 19.25 9.60
CA ALA A 85 -21.40 19.86 8.47
C ALA A 85 -19.96 19.35 8.38
N GLU A 86 -19.27 19.22 9.51
CA GLU A 86 -17.92 18.65 9.55
C GLU A 86 -17.91 17.17 9.14
N LYS A 87 -18.86 16.35 9.61
CA LYS A 87 -19.00 14.96 9.16
C LYS A 87 -19.19 14.86 7.64
N THR A 88 -20.08 15.67 7.07
CA THR A 88 -20.31 15.68 5.62
C THR A 88 -19.07 16.15 4.85
N ARG A 89 -18.34 17.14 5.37
CA ARG A 89 -17.06 17.56 4.81
C ARG A 89 -16.03 16.43 4.83
N GLN A 90 -15.88 15.73 5.95
CA GLN A 90 -14.94 14.61 6.08
C GLN A 90 -15.28 13.45 5.15
N GLN A 91 -16.55 13.11 5.00
CA GLN A 91 -17.02 12.13 4.01
C GLN A 91 -16.63 12.54 2.58
N GLY A 92 -16.81 13.81 2.22
CA GLY A 92 -16.37 14.35 0.94
C GLY A 92 -14.87 14.21 0.72
N LEU A 93 -14.06 14.54 1.73
CA LEU A 93 -12.60 14.43 1.67
C LEU A 93 -12.13 12.98 1.53
N ARG A 94 -12.77 12.03 2.23
CA ARG A 94 -12.52 10.59 2.11
C ARG A 94 -12.85 10.07 0.71
N ALA A 95 -14.02 10.43 0.19
CA ALA A 95 -14.45 10.08 -1.16
C ALA A 95 -13.48 10.62 -2.22
N LEU A 96 -13.06 11.87 -2.09
CA LEU A 96 -12.05 12.46 -2.98
C LEU A 96 -10.71 11.73 -2.87
N CYS A 97 -10.23 11.47 -1.64
CA CYS A 97 -8.97 10.74 -1.41
C CYS A 97 -8.99 9.34 -2.04
N ALA A 98 -10.06 8.59 -1.82
CA ALA A 98 -10.24 7.27 -2.42
C ALA A 98 -10.23 7.36 -3.96
N ASN A 99 -10.93 8.32 -4.55
CA ASN A 99 -10.98 8.47 -6.01
C ASN A 99 -9.65 8.94 -6.61
N VAL A 100 -8.93 9.87 -5.98
CA VAL A 100 -7.58 10.27 -6.40
C VAL A 100 -6.60 9.10 -6.30
N ALA A 101 -6.71 8.28 -5.25
CA ALA A 101 -5.91 7.07 -5.09
C ALA A 101 -6.22 6.02 -6.18
N ARG A 102 -7.50 5.74 -6.47
CA ARG A 102 -7.88 4.82 -7.57
C ARG A 102 -7.44 5.34 -8.93
N PHE A 103 -7.62 6.64 -9.18
CA PHE A 103 -7.18 7.30 -10.41
C PHE A 103 -5.67 7.11 -10.59
N THR A 104 -4.87 7.43 -9.56
CA THR A 104 -3.42 7.26 -9.58
C THR A 104 -3.03 5.80 -9.79
N ARG A 105 -3.61 4.88 -9.01
CA ARG A 105 -3.38 3.43 -9.12
C ARG A 105 -3.62 2.90 -10.54
N ASN A 106 -4.70 3.35 -11.19
CA ASN A 106 -5.06 2.91 -12.54
C ASN A 106 -4.20 3.61 -13.60
N LEU A 107 -3.86 4.89 -13.43
CA LEU A 107 -3.01 5.66 -14.35
C LEU A 107 -1.60 5.07 -14.48
N VAL A 108 -1.05 4.53 -13.40
CA VAL A 108 0.33 4.03 -13.36
C VAL A 108 0.45 2.54 -13.69
N ALA A 109 -0.66 1.79 -13.63
CA ALA A 109 -0.66 0.33 -13.78
C ALA A 109 -0.04 -0.12 -15.12
N GLY A 110 1.13 -0.76 -15.05
CA GLY A 110 1.86 -1.29 -16.20
C GLY A 110 2.50 -0.22 -17.10
N VAL A 111 2.68 1.01 -16.60
CA VAL A 111 3.26 2.14 -17.35
C VAL A 111 4.43 2.76 -16.57
N PRO A 112 5.69 2.33 -16.82
CA PRO A 112 6.87 2.77 -16.08
C PRO A 112 7.11 4.29 -16.04
N ARG A 113 6.83 4.98 -17.16
CA ARG A 113 6.94 6.45 -17.22
C ARG A 113 5.96 7.13 -16.26
N ASN A 114 4.72 6.65 -16.19
CA ASN A 114 3.70 7.20 -15.31
C ASN A 114 4.04 6.92 -13.85
N GLN A 115 4.50 5.71 -13.53
CA GLN A 115 4.97 5.34 -12.19
C GLN A 115 6.04 6.32 -11.68
N LYS A 116 7.07 6.61 -12.49
CA LYS A 116 8.13 7.55 -12.12
C LYS A 116 7.60 8.96 -11.81
N ARG A 117 6.66 9.47 -12.63
CA ARG A 117 6.08 10.81 -12.41
C ARG A 117 5.14 10.84 -11.21
N ALA A 118 4.33 9.79 -11.05
CA ALA A 118 3.39 9.66 -9.95
C ALA A 118 4.09 9.46 -8.60
N PHE A 119 5.29 8.89 -8.59
CA PHE A 119 6.09 8.67 -7.39
C PHE A 119 6.42 9.96 -6.62
N GLU A 120 6.43 11.12 -7.28
CA GLU A 120 6.54 12.42 -6.61
C GLU A 120 5.42 12.66 -5.57
N ASN A 121 4.28 11.97 -5.69
CA ASN A 121 3.17 12.04 -4.74
C ASN A 121 3.32 11.08 -3.55
N GLU A 122 4.32 10.21 -3.53
CA GLU A 122 4.51 9.21 -2.47
C GLU A 122 4.51 9.82 -1.06
N PRO A 123 5.17 10.95 -0.77
CA PRO A 123 5.15 11.52 0.57
C PRO A 123 3.73 11.90 1.04
N ALA A 124 2.90 12.44 0.13
CA ALA A 124 1.51 12.77 0.44
C ALA A 124 0.66 11.51 0.65
N ILE A 125 0.87 10.47 -0.16
CA ILE A 125 0.21 9.16 0.00
C ILE A 125 0.59 8.54 1.35
N ARG A 126 1.87 8.59 1.73
CA ARG A 126 2.37 8.08 3.02
C ARG A 126 1.75 8.81 4.20
N LEU A 127 1.66 10.13 4.15
CA LEU A 127 1.00 10.93 5.18
C LEU A 127 -0.48 10.58 5.34
N LEU A 128 -1.20 10.42 4.22
CA LEU A 128 -2.61 10.03 4.24
C LEU A 128 -2.79 8.59 4.76
N LEU A 129 -1.89 7.66 4.40
CA LEU A 129 -1.89 6.32 4.98
C LEU A 129 -1.69 6.35 6.49
N HIS A 130 -0.74 7.13 6.98
CA HIS A 130 -0.52 7.30 8.41
C HIS A 130 -1.78 7.85 9.10
N TYR A 131 -2.45 8.83 8.49
CA TYR A 131 -3.70 9.41 9.01
C TYR A 131 -4.83 8.37 9.08
N TYR A 132 -5.17 7.71 7.96
CA TYR A 132 -6.28 6.74 7.89
C TYR A 132 -6.00 5.41 8.59
N THR A 133 -4.77 5.17 9.05
CA THR A 133 -4.40 4.02 9.88
C THR A 133 -4.07 4.42 11.32
N SER A 134 -4.41 5.66 11.72
CA SER A 134 -4.32 6.08 13.12
C SER A 134 -5.42 5.43 13.96
N TRP A 135 -5.21 5.38 15.27
CA TRP A 135 -6.10 4.68 16.20
C TRP A 135 -7.55 5.17 16.12
N SER A 136 -7.75 6.48 15.90
CA SER A 136 -9.05 7.13 15.75
C SER A 136 -9.89 6.59 14.57
N PHE A 137 -9.28 5.91 13.60
CA PHE A 137 -9.94 5.40 12.40
C PHE A 137 -9.93 3.87 12.27
N VAL A 138 -9.46 3.14 13.28
CA VAL A 138 -9.29 1.67 13.21
C VAL A 138 -10.62 0.92 12.99
N GLN A 139 -11.75 1.52 13.37
CA GLN A 139 -13.09 0.94 13.20
C GLN A 139 -13.96 1.66 12.16
N ASP A 140 -13.43 2.71 11.50
CA ASP A 140 -14.16 3.46 10.49
C ASP A 140 -14.04 2.76 9.13
N GLU A 141 -15.15 2.17 8.65
CA GLU A 141 -15.19 1.42 7.39
C GLU A 141 -14.76 2.26 6.18
N GLU A 142 -15.07 3.55 6.16
CA GLU A 142 -14.66 4.44 5.07
C GLU A 142 -13.16 4.71 5.11
N ALA A 143 -12.61 4.94 6.30
CA ALA A 143 -11.17 5.15 6.48
C ALA A 143 -10.38 3.88 6.11
N ILE A 144 -10.86 2.71 6.52
CA ILE A 144 -10.31 1.41 6.12
C ILE A 144 -10.31 1.28 4.59
N LEU A 145 -11.42 1.63 3.93
CA LEU A 145 -11.49 1.62 2.47
C LEU A 145 -10.46 2.57 1.85
N VAL A 146 -10.28 3.77 2.39
CA VAL A 146 -9.30 4.73 1.88
C VAL A 146 -7.88 4.19 2.06
N ALA A 147 -7.54 3.67 3.24
CA ALA A 147 -6.24 3.06 3.53
C ALA A 147 -5.94 1.88 2.59
N ARG A 148 -6.94 1.03 2.33
CA ARG A 148 -6.84 -0.07 1.37
C ARG A 148 -6.46 0.43 -0.03
N VAL A 149 -7.19 1.43 -0.54
CA VAL A 149 -6.98 1.94 -1.90
C VAL A 149 -5.64 2.67 -2.01
N LEU A 150 -5.24 3.44 -0.99
CA LEU A 150 -3.92 4.08 -0.92
C LEU A 150 -2.79 3.05 -0.96
N SER A 151 -2.92 1.95 -0.21
CA SER A 151 -1.97 0.84 -0.19
C SER A 151 -1.85 0.17 -1.57
N GLN A 152 -2.98 -0.05 -2.23
CA GLN A 152 -2.99 -0.55 -3.61
C GLN A 152 -2.36 0.43 -4.60
N ALA A 153 -2.53 1.75 -4.40
CA ALA A 153 -1.87 2.76 -5.21
C ALA A 153 -0.35 2.70 -5.04
N LEU A 154 0.17 2.59 -3.82
CA LEU A 154 1.60 2.39 -3.56
C LEU A 154 2.13 1.11 -4.20
N ALA A 155 1.41 -0.02 -4.07
CA ALA A 155 1.80 -1.27 -4.71
C ALA A 155 1.94 -1.09 -6.24
N ASN A 156 0.94 -0.48 -6.89
CA ASN A 156 0.98 -0.25 -8.34
C ASN A 156 2.01 0.79 -8.80
N LEU A 157 2.39 1.75 -7.95
CA LEU A 157 3.48 2.69 -8.25
C LEU A 157 4.81 1.96 -8.47
N VAL A 158 5.04 0.87 -7.75
CA VAL A 158 6.32 0.15 -7.80
C VAL A 158 6.30 -1.07 -8.71
N THR A 159 5.13 -1.69 -8.98
CA THR A 159 5.03 -2.96 -9.72
C THR A 159 5.79 -2.92 -11.06
N GLY A 160 6.81 -3.77 -11.19
CA GLY A 160 7.59 -3.91 -12.41
C GLY A 160 8.55 -2.75 -12.73
N ASN A 161 8.82 -1.86 -11.77
CA ASN A 161 9.69 -0.69 -11.97
C ASN A 161 10.80 -0.64 -10.91
N ASP A 162 11.92 -1.31 -11.20
CA ASP A 162 13.02 -1.51 -10.26
C ASP A 162 13.64 -0.21 -9.73
N VAL A 163 13.62 0.86 -10.53
CA VAL A 163 14.10 2.19 -10.12
C VAL A 163 13.23 2.78 -9.02
N VAL A 164 11.90 2.73 -9.23
CA VAL A 164 10.93 3.24 -8.24
C VAL A 164 10.91 2.35 -7.00
N VAL A 165 10.94 1.02 -7.19
CA VAL A 165 11.08 0.03 -6.10
C VAL A 165 12.30 0.35 -5.23
N SER A 166 13.47 0.50 -5.84
CA SER A 166 14.71 0.73 -5.09
C SER A 166 14.68 2.04 -4.31
N THR A 167 14.09 3.08 -4.88
CA THR A 167 13.95 4.39 -4.23
C THR A 167 12.98 4.32 -3.05
N LEU A 168 11.79 3.72 -3.26
CA LEU A 168 10.79 3.55 -2.22
C LEU A 168 11.33 2.68 -1.07
N TRP A 169 11.87 1.51 -1.39
CA TRP A 169 12.34 0.56 -0.37
C TRP A 169 13.49 1.14 0.44
N THR A 170 14.44 1.82 -0.21
CA THR A 170 15.53 2.50 0.49
C THR A 170 15.00 3.59 1.41
N THR A 171 14.04 4.39 0.95
CA THR A 171 13.41 5.40 1.80
C THR A 171 12.77 4.76 3.03
N TYR A 172 11.94 3.73 2.83
CA TYR A 172 11.14 3.12 3.90
C TYR A 172 11.99 2.42 4.95
N MET A 173 13.07 1.75 4.55
CA MET A 173 14.00 1.11 5.49
C MET A 173 14.81 2.10 6.33
N ASN A 174 14.84 3.38 5.94
CA ASN A 174 15.56 4.45 6.64
C ASN A 174 14.62 5.45 7.33
N LEU A 175 13.30 5.28 7.25
CA LEU A 175 12.36 6.13 7.98
C LEU A 175 12.41 5.82 9.48
N PRO A 176 12.20 6.85 10.33
CA PRO A 176 11.84 6.66 11.73
C PRO A 176 10.61 5.76 11.85
N GLU A 177 10.58 4.94 12.88
CA GLU A 177 9.59 3.88 13.03
C GLU A 177 8.13 4.37 12.99
N ASP A 178 7.85 5.50 13.65
CA ASP A 178 6.55 6.14 13.72
C ASP A 178 6.02 6.56 12.33
N GLN A 179 6.91 6.75 11.36
CA GLN A 179 6.58 7.12 9.98
C GLN A 179 6.47 5.90 9.04
N VAL A 180 6.77 4.69 9.52
CA VAL A 180 6.77 3.48 8.70
C VAL A 180 5.34 2.95 8.58
N VAL A 181 4.65 3.41 7.54
CA VAL A 181 3.27 2.99 7.25
C VAL A 181 3.12 1.49 7.01
N LEU A 182 4.18 0.78 6.59
CA LEU A 182 4.12 -0.68 6.37
C LEU A 182 3.78 -1.43 7.65
N ILE A 183 4.33 -1.04 8.81
CA ILE A 183 4.05 -1.69 10.10
C ILE A 183 2.56 -1.52 10.45
N ARG A 184 2.03 -0.30 10.27
CA ARG A 184 0.61 0.01 10.49
C ARG A 184 -0.31 -0.79 9.57
N LEU A 185 0.07 -0.93 8.31
CA LEU A 185 -0.70 -1.70 7.33
C LEU A 185 -0.68 -3.20 7.59
N LEU A 186 0.44 -3.73 8.10
CA LEU A 186 0.53 -5.13 8.51
C LEU A 186 -0.31 -5.43 9.77
N ALA A 187 -0.52 -4.43 10.63
CA ALA A 187 -1.40 -4.53 11.79
C ALA A 187 -2.90 -4.31 11.46
N SER A 188 -3.25 -4.08 10.19
CA SER A 188 -4.64 -3.86 9.78
C SER A 188 -5.49 -5.12 9.96
N SER A 189 -6.65 -4.97 10.60
CA SER A 189 -7.66 -6.05 10.71
C SER A 189 -8.37 -6.35 9.39
N ASP A 190 -8.30 -5.44 8.40
CA ASP A 190 -8.84 -5.65 7.06
C ASP A 190 -7.89 -6.52 6.21
N PRO A 191 -8.27 -7.77 5.86
CA PRO A 191 -7.41 -8.69 5.12
C PRO A 191 -7.01 -8.14 3.74
N ARG A 192 -7.89 -7.37 3.09
CA ARG A 192 -7.62 -6.79 1.76
C ARG A 192 -6.54 -5.70 1.81
N THR A 193 -6.49 -4.94 2.90
CA THR A 193 -5.42 -3.96 3.15
C THR A 193 -4.11 -4.68 3.42
N LEU A 194 -4.14 -5.75 4.24
CA LEU A 194 -2.99 -6.58 4.51
C LEU A 194 -2.41 -7.21 3.23
N VAL A 195 -3.26 -7.80 2.37
CA VAL A 195 -2.85 -8.32 1.04
C VAL A 195 -2.14 -7.25 0.21
N ALA A 196 -2.66 -6.02 0.17
CA ALA A 196 -2.04 -4.94 -0.59
C ALA A 196 -0.64 -4.56 -0.04
N ALA A 197 -0.48 -4.55 1.28
CA ALA A 197 0.80 -4.31 1.93
C ALA A 197 1.82 -5.42 1.66
N LEU A 198 1.38 -6.69 1.73
CA LEU A 198 2.22 -7.85 1.44
C LEU A 198 2.66 -7.87 -0.03
N VAL A 199 1.78 -7.55 -0.98
CA VAL A 199 2.14 -7.39 -2.40
C VAL A 199 3.16 -6.28 -2.59
N LEU A 200 3.02 -5.15 -1.90
CA LEU A 200 4.01 -4.07 -1.94
C LEU A 200 5.38 -4.55 -1.42
N ILE A 201 5.43 -5.25 -0.29
CA ILE A 201 6.68 -5.81 0.25
C ILE A 201 7.29 -6.81 -0.72
N LEU A 202 6.50 -7.73 -1.29
CA LEU A 202 6.95 -8.71 -2.26
C LEU A 202 7.55 -8.05 -3.51
N ASN A 203 6.84 -7.08 -4.09
CA ASN A 203 7.35 -6.27 -5.21
C ASN A 203 8.68 -5.60 -4.85
N CYS A 204 8.84 -5.18 -3.59
CA CYS A 204 10.07 -4.54 -3.14
C CYS A 204 11.23 -5.50 -2.93
N ILE A 205 11.00 -6.76 -2.59
CA ILE A 205 12.09 -7.72 -2.36
C ILE A 205 12.34 -8.64 -3.55
N ASP A 206 11.43 -8.65 -4.54
CA ASP A 206 11.53 -9.46 -5.74
C ASP A 206 12.85 -9.25 -6.50
N GLY A 207 13.46 -10.36 -6.88
CA GLY A 207 14.71 -10.40 -7.63
C GLY A 207 15.92 -9.74 -6.95
N SER A 208 15.85 -9.30 -5.69
CA SER A 208 16.90 -8.48 -5.07
C SER A 208 17.32 -8.94 -3.69
N ARG A 209 18.41 -9.71 -3.64
CA ARG A 209 19.06 -10.12 -2.37
C ARG A 209 19.45 -8.91 -1.51
N THR A 210 19.81 -7.78 -2.11
CA THR A 210 20.14 -6.55 -1.37
C THR A 210 18.92 -6.02 -0.61
N ARG A 211 17.75 -5.99 -1.24
CA ARG A 211 16.51 -5.52 -0.60
C ARG A 211 16.01 -6.49 0.48
N ILE A 212 16.18 -7.80 0.28
CA ILE A 212 15.94 -8.82 1.33
C ILE A 212 16.92 -8.64 2.52
N LYS A 213 18.20 -8.33 2.24
CA LYS A 213 19.16 -8.00 3.31
C LYS A 213 18.75 -6.76 4.09
N MET A 214 18.21 -5.73 3.43
CA MET A 214 17.70 -4.54 4.13
C MET A 214 16.53 -4.89 5.04
N LEU A 215 15.60 -5.72 4.57
CA LEU A 215 14.47 -6.22 5.36
C LEU A 215 14.93 -6.95 6.63
N THR A 216 16.01 -7.72 6.57
CA THR A 216 16.45 -8.55 7.70
C THR A 216 17.49 -7.90 8.62
N ARG A 217 18.09 -6.78 8.23
CA ARG A 217 19.23 -6.17 8.95
C ARG A 217 18.98 -4.79 9.53
N THR A 218 18.13 -4.01 8.89
CA THR A 218 17.76 -2.66 9.37
C THR A 218 16.80 -2.78 10.54
N VAL A 219 16.79 -1.78 11.42
CA VAL A 219 15.87 -1.75 12.58
C VAL A 219 14.42 -1.79 12.10
N THR A 220 14.08 -0.95 11.13
CA THR A 220 12.76 -0.89 10.51
C THR A 220 12.39 -2.21 9.83
N GLY A 221 13.31 -2.80 9.06
CA GLY A 221 13.07 -4.08 8.41
C GLY A 221 12.77 -5.20 9.41
N VAL A 222 13.54 -5.30 10.52
CA VAL A 222 13.29 -6.31 11.56
C VAL A 222 11.92 -6.12 12.21
N ARG A 223 11.47 -4.87 12.44
CA ARG A 223 10.12 -4.60 12.94
C ARG A 223 9.01 -4.98 11.95
N ILE A 224 9.25 -4.79 10.65
CA ILE A 224 8.37 -5.30 9.60
C ILE A 224 8.32 -6.83 9.66
N CYS A 225 9.46 -7.51 9.82
CA CYS A 225 9.49 -8.97 9.99
C CYS A 225 8.73 -9.45 11.24
N ILE A 226 8.83 -8.73 12.36
CA ILE A 226 8.03 -9.00 13.57
C ILE A 226 6.54 -8.93 13.24
N SER A 227 6.12 -7.82 12.63
CA SER A 227 4.71 -7.61 12.25
C SER A 227 4.21 -8.69 11.28
N LEU A 228 5.05 -9.10 10.33
CA LEU A 228 4.75 -10.21 9.43
C LEU A 228 4.57 -11.53 10.19
N LEU A 229 5.44 -11.85 11.15
CA LEU A 229 5.33 -13.08 11.94
C LEU A 229 4.06 -13.08 12.80
N ASP A 230 3.67 -11.94 13.36
CA ASP A 230 2.41 -11.78 14.09
C ASP A 230 1.20 -12.04 13.17
N SER A 231 1.20 -11.45 11.97
CA SER A 231 0.16 -11.73 10.96
C SER A 231 0.12 -13.21 10.60
N MET A 232 1.27 -13.88 10.42
CA MET A 232 1.33 -15.31 10.08
C MET A 232 0.71 -16.19 11.18
N VAL A 233 0.87 -15.83 12.46
CA VAL A 233 0.23 -16.55 13.57
C VAL A 233 -1.29 -16.37 13.52
N GLN A 234 -1.76 -15.15 13.24
CA GLN A 234 -3.20 -14.85 13.18
C GLN A 234 -3.90 -15.50 11.98
N LEU A 235 -3.19 -15.65 10.86
CA LEU A 235 -3.76 -16.12 9.60
C LEU A 235 -3.62 -17.64 9.37
N TYR A 236 -2.91 -18.35 10.25
CA TYR A 236 -2.59 -19.78 10.05
C TYR A 236 -3.83 -20.67 9.87
N ASP A 237 -4.94 -20.36 10.54
CA ASP A 237 -6.20 -21.10 10.46
C ASP A 237 -7.28 -20.36 9.63
N ALA A 238 -6.87 -19.44 8.75
CA ALA A 238 -7.80 -18.74 7.88
C ALA A 238 -8.45 -19.72 6.89
N ASP A 239 -9.74 -19.52 6.59
CA ASP A 239 -10.46 -20.31 5.58
C ASP A 239 -9.76 -20.22 4.21
N ASP A 240 -9.54 -21.35 3.54
CA ASP A 240 -8.72 -21.47 2.33
C ASP A 240 -9.22 -20.57 1.18
N ALA A 241 -10.52 -20.28 1.13
CA ALA A 241 -11.12 -19.41 0.12
C ALA A 241 -11.12 -17.91 0.48
N SER A 242 -10.57 -17.55 1.65
CA SER A 242 -10.60 -16.19 2.18
C SER A 242 -9.42 -15.33 1.73
N GLU A 243 -9.57 -14.00 1.82
CA GLU A 243 -8.44 -13.07 1.68
C GLU A 243 -7.39 -13.25 2.79
N GLY A 244 -7.76 -13.88 3.92
CA GLY A 244 -6.85 -14.23 5.00
C GLY A 244 -5.86 -15.33 4.58
N ALA A 245 -6.35 -16.40 3.95
CA ALA A 245 -5.50 -17.45 3.39
C ALA A 245 -4.55 -16.89 2.33
N ARG A 246 -5.07 -16.03 1.44
CA ARG A 246 -4.22 -15.32 0.47
C ARG A 246 -3.14 -14.45 1.13
N ALA A 247 -3.47 -13.76 2.22
CA ALA A 247 -2.48 -12.99 2.98
C ALA A 247 -1.42 -13.91 3.61
N PHE A 248 -1.83 -15.07 4.13
CA PHE A 248 -0.90 -16.08 4.65
C PHE A 248 0.07 -16.54 3.55
N ASP A 249 -0.43 -16.89 2.36
CA ASP A 249 0.39 -17.33 1.22
C ASP A 249 1.44 -16.27 0.82
N LEU A 250 1.04 -15.00 0.77
CA LEU A 250 1.95 -13.90 0.45
C LEU A 250 3.01 -13.71 1.55
N GLY A 251 2.63 -13.81 2.83
CA GLY A 251 3.58 -13.75 3.94
C GLY A 251 4.55 -14.93 3.94
N TYR A 252 4.06 -16.12 3.63
CA TYR A 252 4.86 -17.33 3.45
C TYR A 252 5.87 -17.19 2.31
N GLU A 253 5.46 -16.61 1.17
CA GLU A 253 6.36 -16.31 0.04
C GLU A 253 7.46 -15.31 0.42
N ILE A 254 7.15 -14.29 1.24
CA ILE A 254 8.16 -13.35 1.77
C ILE A 254 9.23 -14.11 2.58
N PHE A 255 8.82 -14.99 3.50
CA PHE A 255 9.76 -15.76 4.31
C PHE A 255 10.52 -16.81 3.50
N SER A 256 9.89 -17.40 2.48
CA SER A 256 10.54 -18.30 1.52
C SER A 256 11.69 -17.62 0.80
N ARG A 257 11.52 -16.35 0.40
CA ARG A 257 12.59 -15.54 -0.20
C ARG A 257 13.71 -15.21 0.78
N ILE A 258 13.39 -14.95 2.05
CA ILE A 258 14.40 -14.75 3.11
C ILE A 258 15.23 -16.02 3.32
N MET A 259 14.58 -17.19 3.30
CA MET A 259 15.24 -18.51 3.40
C MET A 259 16.14 -18.79 2.20
N ALA A 260 15.61 -18.62 0.99
CA ALA A 260 16.37 -18.81 -0.25
C ALA A 260 17.59 -17.85 -0.36
N ALA A 261 17.59 -16.75 0.39
CA ALA A 261 18.71 -15.81 0.47
C ALA A 261 19.73 -16.11 1.58
N ASP A 262 19.56 -17.21 2.34
CA ASP A 262 20.37 -17.63 3.50
C ASP A 262 20.39 -16.59 4.64
N LEU A 263 19.28 -15.89 4.86
CA LEU A 263 19.21 -14.78 5.83
C LEU A 263 18.48 -15.13 7.13
N VAL A 264 17.92 -16.33 7.25
CA VAL A 264 17.22 -16.77 8.48
C VAL A 264 18.09 -16.71 9.73
N PRO A 265 19.34 -17.20 9.76
CA PRO A 265 20.15 -17.11 10.99
C PRO A 265 20.39 -15.66 11.42
N SER A 266 20.58 -14.76 10.46
CA SER A 266 20.74 -13.32 10.73
C SER A 266 19.47 -12.72 11.30
N LEU A 267 18.31 -13.05 10.74
CA LEU A 267 17.02 -12.56 11.24
C LEU A 267 16.71 -13.14 12.62
N PHE A 268 16.93 -14.45 12.82
CA PHE A 268 16.69 -15.13 14.08
C PHE A 268 17.42 -14.47 15.26
N ASN A 269 18.70 -14.12 15.08
CA ASN A 269 19.48 -13.42 16.12
C ASN A 269 19.00 -11.99 16.36
N ARG A 270 18.39 -11.33 15.36
CA ARG A 270 17.82 -9.99 15.51
C ARG A 270 16.48 -9.98 16.24
N LEU A 271 15.78 -11.12 16.26
CA LEU A 271 14.51 -11.30 16.96
C LEU A 271 14.69 -11.71 18.44
N SER A 272 15.93 -11.83 18.93
CA SER A 272 16.22 -12.18 20.32
C SER A 272 15.96 -11.01 21.28
N MET A 273 15.48 -11.31 22.49
CA MET A 273 15.38 -10.36 23.59
C MET A 273 16.23 -10.83 24.78
N PRO A 274 16.85 -9.93 25.56
CA PRO A 274 17.78 -10.30 26.63
C PRO A 274 17.22 -11.27 27.67
N ASP A 275 15.93 -11.16 27.97
CA ASP A 275 15.27 -11.92 29.04
C ASP A 275 14.52 -13.18 28.54
N GLU A 276 14.62 -13.48 27.24
CA GLU A 276 13.95 -14.64 26.63
C GLU A 276 14.97 -15.57 25.95
N ILE A 277 14.96 -16.85 26.30
CA ILE A 277 15.84 -17.86 25.66
C ILE A 277 15.49 -17.99 24.16
N ILE A 278 14.19 -18.06 23.86
CA ILE A 278 13.64 -18.08 22.52
C ILE A 278 12.35 -17.27 22.54
N THR A 279 12.24 -16.26 21.67
CA THR A 279 11.06 -15.41 21.58
C THR A 279 9.92 -16.09 20.79
N PRO A 280 8.65 -15.65 20.96
CA PRO A 280 7.54 -16.15 20.14
C PRO A 280 7.80 -16.01 18.64
N HIS A 281 8.34 -14.86 18.21
CA HIS A 281 8.71 -14.60 16.81
C HIS A 281 9.78 -15.56 16.29
N GLN A 282 10.80 -15.85 17.10
CA GLN A 282 11.82 -16.85 16.76
C GLN A 282 11.19 -18.24 16.59
N THR A 283 10.25 -18.61 17.46
CA THR A 283 9.52 -19.89 17.35
C THR A 283 8.67 -19.95 16.07
N THR A 284 7.92 -18.90 15.75
CA THR A 284 7.13 -18.80 14.51
C THR A 284 8.01 -18.90 13.27
N LEU A 285 9.15 -18.20 13.24
CA LEU A 285 10.11 -18.26 12.14
C LEU A 285 10.64 -19.69 11.91
N LEU A 286 10.95 -20.42 12.99
CA LEU A 286 11.38 -21.82 12.90
C LEU A 286 10.26 -22.74 12.40
N LYS A 287 9.01 -22.53 12.83
CA LYS A 287 7.85 -23.28 12.33
C LYS A 287 7.66 -23.08 10.83
N LEU A 288 7.69 -21.83 10.36
CA LEU A 288 7.64 -21.50 8.93
C LEU A 288 8.79 -22.16 8.16
N GLY A 289 10.01 -22.15 8.72
CA GLY A 289 11.16 -22.80 8.09
C GLY A 289 10.98 -24.30 7.90
N ARG A 290 10.34 -24.98 8.85
CA ARG A 290 9.99 -26.40 8.73
C ARG A 290 8.95 -26.62 7.65
N LEU A 291 7.87 -25.83 7.62
CA LEU A 291 6.81 -25.92 6.60
C LEU A 291 7.39 -25.74 5.19
N ILE A 292 8.27 -24.75 5.01
CA ILE A 292 8.96 -24.47 3.74
C ILE A 292 9.85 -25.62 3.32
N SER A 293 10.58 -26.22 4.25
CA SER A 293 11.45 -27.36 3.96
C SER A 293 10.66 -28.62 3.63
N SER A 294 9.52 -28.87 4.29
CA SER A 294 8.67 -30.05 4.04
C SER A 294 7.83 -29.93 2.76
N GLY A 295 7.38 -28.73 2.40
CA GLY A 295 6.60 -28.51 1.16
C GLY A 295 7.43 -28.63 -0.12
N GLY A 296 8.76 -28.59 -0.03
CA GLY A 296 9.68 -28.76 -1.16
C GLY A 296 9.82 -30.20 -1.66
N GLU A 297 9.43 -31.22 -0.87
CA GLU A 297 9.60 -32.63 -1.25
C GLU A 297 8.46 -33.17 -2.14
N ASP A 298 7.27 -32.56 -2.13
CA ASP A 298 6.11 -33.03 -2.93
C ASP A 298 6.05 -32.49 -4.36
N VAL A 299 6.87 -31.48 -4.72
CA VAL A 299 6.80 -30.82 -6.04
C VAL A 299 7.81 -31.40 -7.06
N SER A 300 8.78 -32.21 -6.63
CA SER A 300 9.78 -32.81 -7.53
C SER A 300 9.28 -33.99 -8.38
N HIS A 301 8.00 -34.37 -8.29
CA HIS A 301 7.45 -35.50 -9.07
C HIS A 301 6.35 -35.15 -10.08
N THR A 302 5.97 -33.88 -10.27
CA THR A 302 4.86 -33.53 -11.18
C THR A 302 5.19 -32.57 -12.34
N ASN A 303 6.38 -31.98 -12.42
CA ASN A 303 6.73 -31.11 -13.56
C ASN A 303 7.41 -31.87 -14.70
N ASN A 304 6.62 -32.67 -15.41
CA ASN A 304 6.93 -33.06 -16.79
C ASN A 304 5.65 -33.16 -17.63
N THR A 305 4.87 -32.07 -17.73
CA THR A 305 3.98 -31.79 -18.89
C THR A 305 3.28 -30.42 -18.72
N ALA A 306 3.02 -29.78 -19.86
CA ALA A 306 2.22 -28.57 -20.07
C ALA A 306 2.93 -27.22 -19.87
N GLY A 307 3.60 -26.80 -20.95
CA GLY A 307 3.81 -25.39 -21.23
C GLY A 307 2.55 -24.68 -21.74
N ASN A 308 2.72 -23.36 -21.85
CA ASN A 308 1.91 -22.37 -22.55
C ASN A 308 0.60 -21.87 -21.94
N SER A 309 0.60 -20.54 -21.83
CA SER A 309 -0.55 -19.61 -21.90
C SER A 309 -1.28 -19.36 -20.59
N ILE A 310 -1.18 -18.12 -20.09
CA ILE A 310 -2.30 -17.18 -19.89
C ILE A 310 -1.77 -15.97 -19.09
N ILE A 311 -1.64 -14.80 -19.73
CA ILE A 311 -1.89 -13.49 -19.11
C ILE A 311 -2.66 -12.66 -20.13
N ARG A 312 -3.92 -12.35 -19.81
CA ARG A 312 -4.68 -11.18 -20.26
C ARG A 312 -5.15 -10.45 -19.01
#